data_AF-A0A940BRM4-F1
#
_entry.id   AF-A0A940BRM4-F1
#
_cell.length_a   1.000
_cell.length_b   1.000
_cell.length_c   1.000
_cell.angle_alpha   90.00
_cell.angle_beta   90.00
_cell.angle_gamma   90.00
#
_symmetry.space_group_name_H-M   'P 1'
#
loop_
_entity.id
_entity.type
_entity.pdbx_description
1 polymer ?
#
loop_
_entity_poly.entity_id
_entity_poly.type
_entity_poly.pdbx_seq_one_letter_code
_entity_poly.pdbx_strand_id
1 'polypeptide(L)' 'MNNYDDIINLPHHVSKKHPQMSMWSRAAQFAPFAALTGYDNAISETAKENEISYRRKESDEDSY' A
#
# COMPACT_ATOMS: atom_id res chain seq x y z
N MET A 1 3.40 27.45 -5.72
CA MET A 1 4.61 27.08 -4.95
C MET A 1 4.25 25.81 -4.21
N ASN A 2 4.99 24.73 -4.45
CA ASN A 2 4.70 23.43 -3.89
C ASN A 2 5.30 23.36 -2.49
N ASN A 3 4.44 23.20 -1.48
CA ASN A 3 4.77 23.33 -0.05
C ASN A 3 5.71 22.24 0.51
N TYR A 4 6.34 21.45 -0.36
CA TYR A 4 7.12 20.26 0.00
C TYR A 4 8.39 20.08 -0.83
N ASP A 5 8.75 21.05 -1.69
CA ASP A 5 9.95 20.97 -2.55
C ASP A 5 11.25 20.79 -1.72
N ASP A 6 11.24 21.25 -0.48
CA ASP A 6 12.34 21.16 0.50
C ASP A 6 12.45 19.79 1.18
N ILE A 7 11.38 18.98 1.18
CA ILE A 7 11.35 17.68 1.88
C ILE A 7 11.15 16.47 0.96
N ILE A 8 10.60 16.64 -0.24
CA ILE A 8 10.17 15.52 -1.11
C ILE A 8 11.35 14.64 -1.59
N ASN A 9 12.54 15.24 -1.72
CA ASN A 9 13.75 14.55 -2.17
C ASN A 9 14.67 14.12 -1.02
N LEU A 10 14.25 14.28 0.24
CA LEU A 10 15.07 13.87 1.37
C LEU A 10 15.16 12.33 1.44
N PRO A 11 16.33 11.78 1.83
CA PRO A 11 16.47 10.34 1.99
C PRO A 11 15.51 9.85 3.08
N HIS A 12 14.84 8.73 2.81
CA HIS A 12 14.00 8.08 3.80
C HIS A 12 14.85 7.65 5.00
N HIS A 13 14.38 7.98 6.19
CA HIS A 13 15.05 7.57 7.41
C HIS A 13 15.01 6.05 7.56
N VAL A 14 16.18 5.45 7.79
CA VAL A 14 16.31 4.04 8.20
C VAL A 14 17.00 4.00 9.55
N SER A 15 16.36 3.35 10.52
CA SER A 15 16.90 3.22 11.86
C SER A 15 18.18 2.40 11.85
N LYS A 16 19.24 2.93 12.48
CA LYS A 16 20.51 2.22 12.68
C LYS A 16 20.42 1.15 13.78
N LYS A 17 19.48 1.32 14.72
CA LYS A 17 19.32 0.45 15.89
C LYS A 17 18.30 -0.66 15.67
N HIS A 18 17.22 -0.35 14.95
CA HIS A 18 16.12 -1.28 14.69
C HIS A 18 16.09 -1.58 13.20
N PRO A 19 16.68 -2.71 12.75
CA PRO A 19 16.68 -3.05 11.33
C PRO A 19 15.25 -3.26 10.84
N GLN A 20 15.02 -2.93 9.57
CA GLN A 20 13.73 -3.16 8.91
C GLN A 20 13.44 -4.66 8.84
N MET A 21 12.18 -5.03 9.03
CA MET A 21 11.76 -6.42 8.85
C MET A 21 11.93 -6.84 7.39
N SER A 22 12.38 -8.08 7.16
CA SER A 22 12.40 -8.66 5.81
C SER A 22 10.98 -8.74 5.23
N MET A 23 10.86 -8.77 3.90
CA MET A 23 9.55 -8.93 3.25
C MET A 23 8.84 -10.21 3.71
N TRP A 24 9.58 -11.29 3.89
CA TRP A 24 9.06 -12.55 4.42
C TRP A 24 8.53 -12.40 5.85
N SER A 25 9.31 -11.79 6.74
CA SER A 25 8.90 -11.56 8.13
C SER A 25 7.68 -10.63 8.19
N ARG A 26 7.55 -9.66 7.27
CA ARG A 26 6.34 -8.84 7.14
C ARG A 26 5.13 -9.68 6.75
N ALA A 27 5.26 -10.56 5.74
CA ALA A 27 4.18 -11.45 5.31
C ALA A 27 3.74 -12.42 6.42
N ALA A 28 4.71 -12.93 7.21
CA ALA A 28 4.43 -13.85 8.31
C ALA A 28 3.51 -13.27 9.40
N GLN A 29 3.43 -11.94 9.57
CA GLN A 29 2.46 -11.31 10.49
C GLN A 29 1.01 -11.63 10.11
N PHE A 30 0.76 -11.87 8.82
CA PHE A 30 -0.56 -12.20 8.27
C PHE A 30 -0.76 -13.71 8.09
N ALA A 31 0.21 -14.55 8.51
CA ALA A 31 0.08 -16.01 8.47
C ALA A 31 -1.17 -16.57 9.17
N PRO A 32 -1.69 -15.99 10.28
CA PRO A 32 -2.91 -16.50 10.92
C PRO A 32 -4.14 -16.51 9.99
N PHE A 33 -4.19 -15.66 8.97
CA PHE A 33 -5.30 -15.60 8.02
C PHE A 33 -5.17 -16.61 6.88
N ALA A 34 -4.01 -17.23 6.70
CA ALA A 34 -3.78 -18.23 5.65
C ALA A 34 -4.64 -19.49 5.82
N ALA A 35 -5.13 -19.76 7.03
CA ALA A 35 -6.02 -20.88 7.31
C ALA A 35 -7.49 -20.62 6.90
N LEU A 36 -7.87 -19.35 6.65
CA LEU A 36 -9.23 -19.02 6.21
C LEU A 36 -9.37 -19.35 4.73
N THR A 37 -10.17 -20.39 4.43
CA THR A 37 -10.53 -20.77 3.06
C THR A 37 -11.90 -20.20 2.70
N GLY A 38 -12.12 -19.86 1.42
CA GLY A 38 -13.44 -19.42 0.92
C GLY A 38 -13.67 -17.91 0.83
N TYR A 39 -12.69 -17.06 1.21
CA TYR A 39 -12.76 -15.60 1.02
C TYR A 39 -12.23 -15.11 -0.33
N ASP A 40 -11.81 -16.02 -1.20
CA ASP A 40 -11.18 -15.68 -2.49
C ASP A 40 -12.08 -14.80 -3.36
N ASN A 41 -13.38 -15.10 -3.39
CA ASN A 41 -14.35 -14.30 -4.13
C ASN A 41 -14.47 -12.87 -3.57
N ALA A 42 -14.60 -12.72 -2.24
CA ALA A 42 -14.70 -11.42 -1.59
C ALA A 42 -13.42 -10.57 -1.79
N ILE A 43 -12.24 -11.20 -1.72
CA ILE A 43 -10.96 -10.56 -2.03
C ILE A 43 -10.95 -10.09 -3.49
N SER A 44 -11.41 -10.93 -4.43
CA SER A 44 -11.44 -10.59 -5.85
C SER A 44 -12.38 -9.45 -6.19
N GLU A 45 -13.55 -9.38 -5.54
CA GLU A 45 -14.52 -8.29 -5.72
C GLU A 45 -13.96 -6.99 -5.16
N THR A 46 -13.42 -7.02 -3.94
CA THR A 46 -12.78 -5.87 -3.31
C THR A 46 -11.61 -5.33 -4.14
N ALA A 47 -10.81 -6.22 -4.74
CA ALA A 47 -9.71 -5.81 -5.61
C ALA A 47 -10.20 -5.04 -6.84
N LYS A 48 -11.28 -5.51 -7.48
CA LYS A 48 -11.91 -4.83 -8.63
C LYS A 48 -12.47 -3.46 -8.24
N GLU A 49 -13.18 -3.38 -7.12
CA GLU A 49 -13.72 -2.11 -6.63
C GLU A 49 -12.61 -1.09 -6.33
N ASN A 50 -11.52 -1.55 -5.73
CA ASN A 50 -10.35 -0.74 -5.44
C ASN A 50 -9.70 -0.21 -6.73
N GLU A 51 -9.50 -1.07 -7.75
CA GLU A 51 -8.99 -0.68 -9.07
C GLU A 51 -9.87 0.40 -9.73
N ILE A 52 -11.20 0.21 -9.70
CA ILE A 52 -12.15 1.20 -10.22
C ILE A 52 -12.03 2.52 -9.45
N SER A 53 -11.87 2.47 -8.13
CA SER A 53 -11.76 3.67 -7.29
C SER A 53 -10.50 4.47 -7.58
N TYR A 54 -9.36 3.81 -7.82
CA TYR A 54 -8.12 4.49 -8.20
C TYR A 54 -8.24 5.13 -9.58
N ARG A 55 -8.77 4.39 -10.57
CA ARG A 55 -8.96 4.92 -11.92
C ARG A 55 -9.92 6.12 -11.96
N ARG A 56 -10.94 6.14 -11.09
CA ARG A 56 -11.83 7.31 -10.96
C ARG A 56 -11.07 8.51 -10.36
N LYS A 57 -10.25 8.29 -9.33
CA LYS A 57 -9.46 9.37 -8.75
C LYS A 57 -8.43 9.93 -9.74
N GLU A 58 -7.79 9.09 -10.56
CA GLU A 58 -6.91 9.55 -11.65
C GLU A 58 -7.66 10.45 -12.65
N SER A 59 -8.89 10.08 -13.05
CA SER A 59 -9.68 10.93 -13.95
C SER A 59 -10.14 12.24 -13.32
N ASP A 60 -10.29 12.29 -11.99
CA ASP A 60 -10.67 13.49 -11.25
C ASP A 60 -9.44 14.41 -10.99
N GLU A 61 -8.24 13.84 -10.87
CA GLU A 61 -6.96 14.56 -10.71
C GLU A 61 -6.42 15.15 -12.02
N ASP A 62 -6.60 14.48 -13.16
CA ASP A 62 -6.22 14.98 -14.50
C ASP A 62 -7.13 16.12 -15.01
N SER A 63 -8.18 16.47 -14.26
CA SER A 63 -9.15 17.52 -14.59
C SER A 63 -8.76 18.92 -14.07
N TYR A 64 -7.57 19.09 -13.46
CA TYR A 64 -7.08 20.38 -12.93
C TYR A 64 -5.86 20.93 -13.68
#